data_AF-A0A4Q7B826-F1
#
_entry.id   AF-A0A4Q7B826-F1
#
_cell.length_a   1.000
_cell.length_b   1.000
_cell.length_c   1.000
_cell.angle_alpha   90.00
_cell.angle_beta   90.00
_cell.angle_gamma   90.00
#
_symmetry.space_group_name_H-M   'P 1'
#
loop_
_entity.id
_entity.type
_entity.pdbx_description
1 polymer ?
#
loop_
_entity_poly.entity_id
_entity_poly.type
_entity_poly.pdbx_seq_one_letter_code
_entity_poly.pdbx_strand_id
1 'polypeptide(L)'
;MNIYRGLNERILKLSCILIILIIVFFTISKLFSDSNVSLIKDLMGIASTIFAALIAVYIFQEWTVQKRLEALSHNSKERIPEIPNLSLELTTFSSLIDDLLNRIEIYKNSPNSIAFDNMQKLSEKLYDHPFLTLIMSFDSYFHEIKELILEDDKKLYEDLSKDMKSYKHLIFKDKVLDVNISANRNISDLIEKTNSLHKKTYDDLLKFYNRLIDYKNFNY
;
A
#
# COMPACT_ATOMS: atom_id res chain seq x y z
N MET A 1 -2.31 11.85 13.45
CA MET A 1 -0.84 12.06 13.35
C MET A 1 -0.31 12.36 14.75
N ASN A 2 0.05 11.31 15.49
CA ASN A 2 0.34 11.36 16.94
C ASN A 2 1.72 10.72 17.25
N ILE A 3 2.61 10.74 16.25
CA ILE A 3 3.91 10.07 16.31
C ILE A 3 4.76 10.72 17.41
N TYR A 4 4.80 12.05 17.47
CA TYR A 4 5.50 12.82 18.51
C TYR A 4 4.96 12.62 19.95
N ARG A 5 3.65 12.41 20.12
CA ARG A 5 3.05 12.20 21.45
C ARG A 5 3.31 10.79 21.97
N GLY A 6 3.24 9.79 21.09
CA GLY A 6 3.69 8.42 21.41
C GLY A 6 5.19 8.36 21.70
N LEU A 7 5.98 9.22 21.04
CA LEU A 7 7.43 9.40 21.26
C LEU A 7 7.74 9.84 22.68
N ASN A 8 7.13 10.93 23.12
CA ASN A 8 7.37 11.47 24.47
C ASN A 8 6.97 10.46 25.55
N GLU A 9 5.85 9.75 25.39
CA GLU A 9 5.46 8.73 26.36
C GLU A 9 6.43 7.54 26.43
N ARG A 10 6.97 7.10 25.29
CA ARG A 10 7.91 5.97 25.24
C ARG A 10 9.30 6.36 25.75
N ILE A 11 9.81 7.54 25.39
CA ILE A 11 11.07 8.09 25.91
C ILE A 11 10.98 8.28 27.43
N LEU A 12 9.86 8.80 27.91
CA LEU A 12 9.64 9.03 29.34
C LEU A 12 9.53 7.70 30.11
N LYS A 13 8.86 6.68 29.54
CA LYS A 13 8.85 5.32 30.11
C LYS A 13 10.23 4.69 30.17
N LEU A 14 11.02 4.77 29.10
CA LEU A 14 12.39 4.24 29.06
C LEU A 14 13.32 4.97 30.02
N SER A 15 13.20 6.30 30.10
CA SER A 15 13.94 7.13 31.05
C SER A 15 13.57 6.78 32.50
N CYS A 16 12.29 6.56 32.80
CA CYS A 16 11.84 6.09 34.11
C CYS A 16 12.40 4.71 34.46
N ILE A 17 12.36 3.75 33.52
CA ILE A 17 12.94 2.40 33.72
C ILE A 17 14.46 2.51 33.99
N LEU A 18 15.14 3.41 33.28
CA LEU A 18 16.57 3.65 33.45
C LEU A 18 16.90 4.24 34.82
N ILE A 19 16.15 5.25 35.27
CA ILE A 19 16.31 5.86 36.59
C ILE A 19 16.10 4.81 37.68
N ILE A 20 15.09 3.94 37.54
CA ILE A 20 14.85 2.83 38.47
C ILE A 20 16.05 1.87 38.50
N LEU A 21 16.58 1.47 37.33
CA LEU A 21 17.76 0.61 37.24
C LEU A 21 19.00 1.22 37.90
N ILE A 22 19.23 2.53 37.71
CA ILE A 22 20.34 3.26 38.33
C ILE A 22 20.18 3.28 39.85
N ILE A 23 18.97 3.55 40.37
CA ILE A 23 18.69 3.57 41.82
C ILE A 23 18.92 2.18 42.43
N VAL A 24 18.41 1.12 41.79
CA VAL A 24 18.61 -0.26 42.23
C VAL A 24 20.11 -0.61 42.23
N PHE A 25 20.84 -0.23 41.19
CA PHE A 25 22.27 -0.46 41.09
C PHE A 25 23.07 0.31 42.16
N PHE A 26 22.71 1.56 42.45
CA PHE A 26 23.36 2.37 43.50
C PHE A 26 23.11 1.79 44.89
N THR A 27 21.92 1.23 45.11
CA THR A 27 21.55 0.56 46.37
C THR A 27 22.34 -0.74 46.55
N ILE A 28 22.51 -1.52 45.47
CA ILE A 28 23.33 -2.73 45.46
C ILE A 28 24.83 -2.38 45.62
N SER A 29 25.30 -1.31 45.01
CA SER A 29 26.71 -0.87 45.10
C SER A 29 27.12 -0.47 46.51
N LYS A 30 26.18 0.06 47.32
CA LYS A 30 26.40 0.35 48.75
C LYS A 30 26.69 -0.90 49.60
N LEU A 31 26.38 -2.10 49.12
CA LEU A 31 26.64 -3.37 49.82
C LEU A 31 28.06 -3.91 49.59
N PHE A 32 28.85 -3.29 48.70
CA PHE A 32 30.22 -3.72 48.39
C PHE A 32 31.27 -2.87 49.14
N SER A 33 32.26 -3.52 49.75
CA SER A 33 33.40 -2.86 50.41
C SER A 33 34.39 -2.23 49.41
N ASP A 34 35.19 -1.27 49.87
CA ASP A 34 36.15 -0.45 49.09
C ASP A 34 37.10 -1.23 48.16
N SER A 35 37.29 -2.54 48.37
CA SER A 35 38.09 -3.42 47.51
C SER A 35 37.47 -3.73 46.15
N ASN A 36 36.18 -3.45 45.94
CA ASN A 36 35.43 -3.82 44.72
C ASN A 36 35.13 -2.63 43.79
N VAL A 37 35.71 -1.46 44.06
CA VAL A 37 35.48 -0.22 43.28
C VAL A 37 35.88 -0.37 41.81
N SER A 38 36.93 -1.16 41.51
CA SER A 38 37.34 -1.49 40.14
C SER A 38 36.23 -2.23 39.38
N LEU A 39 35.64 -3.27 39.99
CA LEU A 39 34.56 -4.06 39.39
C LEU A 39 33.31 -3.21 39.15
N ILE A 40 32.97 -2.31 40.09
CA ILE A 40 31.84 -1.39 39.93
C ILE A 40 32.10 -0.44 38.76
N LYS A 41 33.31 0.11 38.64
CA LYS A 41 33.70 0.99 37.51
C LYS A 41 33.60 0.27 36.17
N ASP A 42 34.08 -0.97 36.10
CA ASP A 42 34.03 -1.77 34.86
C ASP A 42 32.59 -2.11 34.48
N LEU A 43 31.74 -2.48 35.45
CA LEU A 43 30.31 -2.70 35.23
C LEU A 43 29.59 -1.43 34.77
N MET A 44 29.91 -0.26 35.34
CA MET A 44 29.35 1.03 34.91
C MET A 44 29.81 1.40 33.49
N GLY A 45 31.06 1.13 33.14
CA GLY A 45 31.59 1.35 31.79
C GLY A 45 30.88 0.48 30.74
N ILE A 46 30.67 -0.81 31.05
CA ILE A 46 29.92 -1.73 30.19
C ILE A 46 28.46 -1.28 30.06
N ALA A 47 27.80 -0.95 31.17
CA ALA A 47 26.41 -0.49 31.16
C ALA A 47 26.22 0.81 30.37
N SER A 48 27.15 1.76 30.51
CA SER A 48 27.14 3.03 29.75
C SER A 48 27.32 2.79 28.25
N THR A 49 28.20 1.87 27.86
CA THR A 49 28.44 1.52 26.45
C THR A 49 27.20 0.86 25.83
N ILE A 50 26.56 -0.09 26.55
CA ILE A 50 25.32 -0.73 26.13
C ILE A 50 24.21 0.32 25.98
N PHE A 51 24.11 1.27 26.91
CA PHE A 51 23.13 2.34 26.85
C PHE A 51 23.34 3.27 25.65
N ALA A 52 24.57 3.71 25.40
CA ALA A 52 24.91 4.54 24.25
C ALA A 52 24.59 3.82 22.93
N ALA A 53 24.87 2.51 22.85
CA ALA A 53 24.54 1.68 21.70
C ALA A 53 23.01 1.57 21.49
N LEU A 54 22.23 1.38 22.56
CA LEU A 54 20.76 1.33 22.48
C LEU A 54 20.16 2.66 21.99
N ILE A 55 20.65 3.80 22.50
CA ILE A 55 20.22 5.13 22.02
C ILE A 55 20.58 5.30 20.55
N ALA A 56 21.81 4.93 20.14
CA ALA A 56 22.26 5.06 18.77
C ALA A 56 21.40 4.22 17.80
N VAL A 57 21.09 2.96 18.17
CA VAL A 57 20.19 2.10 17.40
C VAL A 57 18.80 2.74 17.28
N TYR A 58 18.28 3.30 18.36
CA TYR A 58 16.96 3.93 18.37
C TYR A 58 16.89 5.18 17.49
N ILE A 59 17.84 6.12 17.64
CA ILE A 59 17.92 7.33 16.81
C ILE A 59 18.10 6.94 15.34
N PHE A 60 18.92 5.93 15.05
CA PHE A 60 19.14 5.47 13.68
C PHE A 60 17.88 4.85 13.06
N GLN A 61 17.11 4.08 13.83
CA GLN A 61 15.82 3.54 13.38
C GLN A 61 14.83 4.68 13.06
N GLU A 62 14.72 5.69 13.93
CA GLU A 62 13.85 6.85 13.68
C GLU A 62 14.28 7.65 12.45
N TRP A 63 15.58 7.92 12.32
CA TRP A 63 16.14 8.61 11.15
C TRP A 63 15.85 7.85 9.86
N THR A 64 15.99 6.52 9.87
CA THR A 64 15.70 5.66 8.72
C THR A 64 14.22 5.74 8.33
N VAL A 65 13.32 5.67 9.31
CA VAL A 65 11.87 5.80 9.07
C VAL A 65 11.52 7.18 8.53
N GLN A 66 12.11 8.25 9.08
CA GLN A 66 11.90 9.61 8.60
C GLN A 66 12.37 9.77 7.16
N LYS A 67 13.57 9.30 6.82
CA LYS A 67 14.09 9.35 5.44
C LYS A 67 13.22 8.56 4.47
N ARG A 68 12.68 7.43 4.91
CA ARG A 68 11.73 6.64 4.13
C ARG A 68 10.41 7.40 3.88
N LEU A 69 9.88 8.09 4.89
CA LEU A 69 8.69 8.92 4.76
C LEU A 69 8.90 10.15 3.87
N GLU A 70 10.08 10.79 3.94
CA GLU A 70 10.46 11.88 3.03
C GLU A 70 10.49 11.39 1.57
N ALA A 71 11.09 10.23 1.31
CA ALA A 71 11.11 9.62 -0.03
C ALA A 71 9.71 9.22 -0.50
N LEU A 72 8.89 8.62 0.36
CA LEU A 72 7.48 8.34 0.07
C LEU A 72 6.69 9.60 -0.27
N SER A 73 6.91 10.69 0.45
CA SER A 73 6.27 11.99 0.20
C SER A 73 6.64 12.52 -1.18
N HIS A 74 7.93 12.48 -1.53
CA HIS A 74 8.43 12.90 -2.84
C HIS A 74 7.79 12.08 -3.97
N ASN A 75 7.87 10.75 -3.89
CA ASN A 75 7.31 9.86 -4.90
C ASN A 75 5.77 9.98 -5.00
N SER A 76 5.08 10.15 -3.87
CA SER A 76 3.62 10.35 -3.89
C SER A 76 3.22 11.67 -4.56
N LYS A 77 4.03 12.73 -4.41
CA LYS A 77 3.81 14.01 -5.09
C LYS A 77 3.94 13.91 -6.60
N GLU A 78 4.81 13.04 -7.10
CA GLU A 78 4.98 12.79 -8.54
C GLU A 78 3.87 11.92 -9.12
N ARG A 79 3.47 10.85 -8.40
CA ARG A 79 2.50 9.86 -8.92
C ARG A 79 1.05 10.30 -8.87
N ILE A 80 0.63 11.08 -7.87
CA ILE A 80 -0.76 11.52 -7.72
C ILE A 80 -1.23 12.39 -8.90
N PRO A 81 -0.47 13.38 -9.39
CA PRO A 81 -0.85 14.18 -10.55
C PRO A 81 -0.99 13.39 -11.85
N GLU A 82 -0.21 12.31 -12.03
CA GLU A 82 -0.27 11.47 -13.24
C GLU A 82 -1.61 10.72 -13.35
N ILE A 83 -2.25 10.39 -12.21
CA ILE A 83 -3.56 9.72 -12.19
C ILE A 83 -4.42 10.33 -11.05
N PRO A 84 -5.01 11.51 -11.29
CA PRO A 84 -5.62 12.33 -10.23
C PRO A 84 -6.87 11.71 -9.61
N ASN A 85 -7.50 10.72 -10.28
CA ASN A 85 -8.66 10.02 -9.74
C ASN A 85 -8.69 8.54 -10.18
N LEU A 86 -7.74 7.78 -9.64
CA LEU A 86 -7.55 6.35 -9.89
C LEU A 86 -8.83 5.53 -9.66
N SER A 87 -9.64 5.90 -8.66
CA SER A 87 -10.92 5.25 -8.35
C SER A 87 -12.01 5.55 -9.37
N LEU A 88 -12.08 6.79 -9.87
CA LEU A 88 -13.03 7.16 -10.91
C LEU A 88 -12.71 6.45 -12.22
N GLU A 89 -11.43 6.38 -12.59
CA GLU A 89 -10.98 5.65 -13.78
C GLU A 89 -11.37 4.17 -13.72
N LEU A 90 -11.24 3.53 -12.55
CA LEU A 90 -11.72 2.16 -12.33
C LEU A 90 -13.23 2.05 -12.52
N THR A 91 -14.02 2.98 -11.97
CA THR A 91 -15.48 3.00 -12.09
C THR A 91 -15.92 3.18 -13.55
N THR A 92 -15.30 4.13 -14.26
CA THR A 92 -15.58 4.35 -15.69
C THR A 92 -15.21 3.12 -16.50
N PHE A 93 -14.03 2.53 -16.28
CA PHE A 93 -13.61 1.33 -16.97
C PHE A 93 -14.55 0.14 -16.72
N SER A 94 -14.94 -0.09 -15.47
CA SER A 94 -15.83 -1.20 -15.10
C SER A 94 -17.24 -1.01 -15.68
N SER A 95 -17.77 0.22 -15.64
CA SER A 95 -19.07 0.54 -16.25
C SER A 95 -19.07 0.31 -17.76
N LEU A 96 -17.97 0.58 -18.45
CA LEU A 96 -17.84 0.32 -19.89
C LEU A 96 -17.78 -1.19 -20.18
N ILE A 97 -17.14 -1.99 -19.32
CA ILE A 97 -17.17 -3.47 -19.42
C ILE A 97 -18.60 -3.97 -19.24
N ASP A 98 -19.33 -3.47 -18.25
CA ASP A 98 -20.72 -3.88 -18.03
C ASP A 98 -21.62 -3.50 -19.21
N ASP A 99 -21.46 -2.30 -19.79
CA ASP A 99 -22.18 -1.90 -21.01
C ASP A 99 -21.86 -2.85 -22.17
N LEU A 100 -20.58 -3.22 -22.36
CA LEU A 100 -20.18 -4.18 -23.38
C LEU A 100 -20.86 -5.55 -23.18
N LEU A 101 -20.81 -6.09 -21.96
CA LEU A 101 -21.39 -7.39 -21.64
C LEU A 101 -22.91 -7.38 -21.83
N ASN A 102 -23.60 -6.34 -21.37
CA ASN A 102 -25.05 -6.18 -21.59
C ASN A 102 -25.39 -6.10 -23.08
N ARG A 103 -24.62 -5.38 -23.89
CA ARG A 103 -24.81 -5.33 -25.35
C ARG A 103 -24.59 -6.69 -26.00
N ILE A 104 -23.62 -7.47 -25.53
CA ILE A 104 -23.38 -8.83 -26.01
C ILE A 104 -24.58 -9.72 -25.70
N GLU A 105 -25.14 -9.63 -24.49
CA GLU A 105 -26.34 -10.37 -24.11
C GLU A 105 -27.56 -10.01 -24.99
N ILE A 106 -27.78 -8.72 -25.24
CA ILE A 106 -28.85 -8.27 -26.15
C ILE A 106 -28.60 -8.79 -27.57
N TYR A 107 -27.36 -8.71 -28.07
CA TYR A 107 -26.99 -9.17 -29.41
C TYR A 107 -27.21 -10.67 -29.60
N LYS A 108 -26.96 -11.51 -28.59
CA LYS A 108 -27.26 -12.95 -28.64
C LYS A 108 -28.72 -13.23 -28.99
N ASN A 109 -29.62 -12.41 -28.46
CA ASN A 109 -31.06 -12.57 -28.65
C ASN A 109 -31.55 -11.94 -29.96
N SER A 110 -30.83 -10.95 -30.51
CA SER A 110 -31.18 -10.27 -31.75
C SER A 110 -29.94 -9.85 -32.57
N PRO A 111 -29.32 -10.79 -33.30
CA PRO A 111 -28.10 -10.52 -34.04
C PRO A 111 -28.33 -9.51 -35.18
N ASN A 112 -27.56 -8.43 -35.20
CA ASN A 112 -27.54 -7.46 -36.29
C ASN A 112 -26.17 -6.78 -36.41
N SER A 113 -25.79 -6.40 -37.63
CA SER A 113 -24.46 -5.84 -37.93
C SER A 113 -24.19 -4.53 -37.18
N ILE A 114 -25.17 -3.64 -37.07
CA ILE A 114 -25.02 -2.34 -36.41
C ILE A 114 -24.68 -2.52 -34.92
N ALA A 115 -25.37 -3.43 -34.23
CA ALA A 115 -25.08 -3.76 -32.84
C ALA A 115 -23.69 -4.37 -32.68
N PHE A 116 -23.28 -5.25 -33.61
CA PHE A 116 -21.93 -5.82 -33.60
C PHE A 116 -20.84 -4.75 -33.75
N ASP A 117 -20.98 -3.85 -34.73
CA ASP A 117 -20.03 -2.75 -34.95
C ASP A 117 -19.93 -1.83 -33.74
N ASN A 118 -21.05 -1.56 -33.06
CA ASN A 118 -21.05 -0.75 -31.84
C ASN A 118 -20.35 -1.45 -30.67
N MET A 119 -20.50 -2.77 -30.53
CA MET A 119 -19.76 -3.54 -29.52
C MET A 119 -18.27 -3.57 -29.81
N GLN A 120 -17.86 -3.70 -31.08
CA GLN A 120 -16.44 -3.64 -31.47
C GLN A 120 -15.83 -2.28 -31.14
N LYS A 121 -16.49 -1.17 -31.50
CA LYS A 121 -16.03 0.17 -31.14
C LYS A 121 -15.89 0.39 -29.63
N LEU A 122 -16.82 -0.16 -28.84
CA LEU A 122 -16.74 -0.11 -27.38
C LEU A 122 -15.57 -0.94 -26.83
N SER A 123 -15.34 -2.13 -27.41
CA SER A 123 -14.19 -2.97 -27.09
C SER A 123 -12.86 -2.26 -27.40
N GLU A 124 -12.73 -1.65 -28.58
CA GLU A 124 -11.56 -0.84 -28.96
C GLU A 124 -11.33 0.29 -27.95
N LYS A 125 -12.39 1.03 -27.59
CA LYS A 125 -12.31 2.08 -26.57
C LYS A 125 -11.84 1.56 -25.19
N LEU A 126 -12.24 0.35 -24.82
CA LEU A 126 -11.79 -0.30 -23.58
C LEU A 126 -10.32 -0.69 -23.65
N TYR A 127 -9.81 -1.13 -24.80
CA TYR A 127 -8.38 -1.38 -25.01
C TYR A 127 -7.54 -0.10 -24.98
N ASP A 128 -8.12 1.03 -25.39
CA ASP A 128 -7.45 2.34 -25.34
C ASP A 128 -7.59 3.06 -23.98
N HIS A 129 -8.31 2.47 -23.02
CA HIS A 129 -8.61 3.14 -21.75
C HIS A 129 -7.34 3.28 -20.87
N PRO A 130 -7.05 4.45 -20.29
CA PRO A 130 -5.85 4.67 -19.46
C PRO A 130 -5.70 3.67 -18.31
N PHE A 131 -6.82 3.32 -17.68
CA PHE A 131 -6.86 2.34 -16.61
C PHE A 131 -6.34 0.93 -17.02
N LEU A 132 -6.46 0.55 -18.30
CA LEU A 132 -5.91 -0.73 -18.77
C LEU A 132 -4.38 -0.75 -18.70
N THR A 133 -3.74 0.37 -19.05
CA THR A 133 -2.28 0.52 -18.94
C THR A 133 -1.85 0.32 -17.48
N LEU A 134 -2.56 0.95 -16.54
CA LEU A 134 -2.31 0.78 -15.12
C LEU A 134 -2.47 -0.69 -14.67
N ILE A 135 -3.53 -1.38 -15.08
CA ILE A 135 -3.73 -2.81 -14.78
C ILE A 135 -2.53 -3.64 -15.27
N MET A 136 -2.00 -3.32 -16.45
CA MET A 136 -0.90 -4.08 -17.05
C MET A 136 0.43 -3.86 -16.34
N SER A 137 0.68 -2.66 -15.80
CA SER A 137 1.97 -2.23 -15.25
C SER A 137 1.93 -1.82 -13.78
N PHE A 138 0.87 -2.12 -13.03
CA PHE A 138 0.66 -1.64 -11.65
C PHE A 138 1.89 -1.79 -10.75
N ASP A 139 2.46 -3.00 -10.68
CA ASP A 139 3.62 -3.27 -9.83
C ASP A 139 4.88 -2.50 -10.25
N SER A 140 5.05 -2.25 -11.55
CA SER A 140 6.17 -1.46 -12.07
C SER A 140 5.95 0.02 -11.82
N TYR A 141 4.71 0.50 -11.99
CA TYR A 141 4.35 1.91 -11.82
C TYR A 141 4.52 2.36 -10.37
N PHE A 142 4.18 1.50 -9.41
CA PHE A 142 4.30 1.77 -7.98
C PHE A 142 5.51 1.09 -7.32
N HIS A 143 6.52 0.67 -8.10
CA HIS A 143 7.67 -0.07 -7.58
C HIS A 143 8.37 0.66 -6.42
N GLU A 144 8.68 1.94 -6.60
CA GLU A 144 9.38 2.70 -5.56
C GLU A 144 8.52 2.92 -4.31
N ILE A 145 7.21 3.13 -4.49
CA ILE A 145 6.29 3.22 -3.35
C ILE A 145 6.25 1.88 -2.61
N LYS A 146 6.19 0.75 -3.31
CA LYS A 146 6.23 -0.60 -2.72
C LYS A 146 7.49 -0.84 -1.88
N GLU A 147 8.66 -0.46 -2.38
CA GLU A 147 9.92 -0.64 -1.65
C GLU A 147 10.00 0.26 -0.40
N LEU A 148 9.30 1.39 -0.42
CA LEU A 148 9.34 2.38 0.65
C LEU A 148 8.14 2.32 1.62
N ILE A 149 7.08 1.56 1.31
CA ILE A 149 5.85 1.54 2.10
C ILE A 149 6.06 0.97 3.51
N LEU A 150 5.41 1.55 4.51
CA LEU A 150 5.47 1.05 5.88
C LEU A 150 4.86 -0.35 5.99
N GLU A 151 5.35 -1.15 6.94
CA GLU A 151 4.91 -2.55 7.08
C GLU A 151 3.39 -2.67 7.30
N ASP A 152 2.80 -1.72 8.04
CA ASP A 152 1.36 -1.66 8.29
C ASP A 152 0.52 -1.47 7.01
N ASP A 153 1.08 -0.81 5.99
CA ASP A 153 0.41 -0.50 4.73
C ASP A 153 0.80 -1.48 3.60
N LYS A 154 1.80 -2.34 3.83
CA LYS A 154 2.29 -3.31 2.83
C LYS A 154 1.23 -4.33 2.41
N LYS A 155 0.43 -4.80 3.37
CA LYS A 155 -0.66 -5.74 3.09
C LYS A 155 -1.69 -5.14 2.13
N LEU A 156 -2.02 -3.86 2.30
CA LEU A 156 -2.94 -3.15 1.41
C LEU A 156 -2.40 -3.10 -0.03
N TYR A 157 -1.10 -2.84 -0.20
CA TYR A 157 -0.46 -2.88 -1.51
C TYR A 157 -0.50 -4.29 -2.13
N GLU A 158 -0.20 -5.32 -1.35
CA GLU A 158 -0.20 -6.72 -1.82
C GLU A 158 -1.61 -7.18 -2.25
N ASP A 159 -2.63 -6.83 -1.46
CA ASP A 159 -4.03 -7.10 -1.79
C ASP A 159 -4.44 -6.38 -3.09
N LEU A 160 -4.08 -5.11 -3.24
CA LEU A 160 -4.36 -4.35 -4.47
C LEU A 160 -3.59 -4.88 -5.70
N SER A 161 -2.33 -5.29 -5.54
CA SER A 161 -1.54 -5.92 -6.61
C SER A 161 -2.18 -7.23 -7.09
N LYS A 162 -2.73 -8.03 -6.16
CA LYS A 162 -3.46 -9.26 -6.49
C LYS A 162 -4.76 -8.96 -7.24
N ASP A 163 -5.45 -7.90 -6.86
CA ASP A 163 -6.67 -7.45 -7.53
C ASP A 163 -6.40 -6.98 -8.96
N MET A 164 -5.34 -6.20 -9.18
CA MET A 164 -4.90 -5.78 -10.52
C MET A 164 -4.53 -6.98 -11.39
N LYS A 165 -3.85 -8.00 -10.83
CA LYS A 165 -3.58 -9.27 -11.54
C LYS A 165 -4.86 -10.01 -11.89
N SER A 166 -5.87 -9.95 -11.04
CA SER A 166 -7.18 -10.56 -11.30
C SER A 166 -7.92 -9.84 -12.43
N TYR A 167 -7.84 -8.51 -12.49
CA TYR A 167 -8.33 -7.71 -13.62
C TYR A 167 -7.61 -8.07 -14.92
N LYS A 168 -6.28 -8.16 -14.89
CA LYS A 168 -5.48 -8.60 -16.04
C LYS A 168 -5.91 -9.98 -16.52
N HIS A 169 -6.20 -10.90 -15.61
CA HIS A 169 -6.71 -12.22 -15.96
C HIS A 169 -8.10 -12.15 -16.62
N LEU A 170 -9.02 -11.37 -16.06
CA LEU A 170 -10.36 -11.17 -16.62
C LEU A 170 -10.28 -10.62 -18.07
N ILE A 171 -9.37 -9.68 -18.30
CA ILE A 171 -9.24 -9.01 -19.59
C ILE A 171 -8.56 -9.91 -20.62
N PHE A 172 -7.43 -10.53 -20.29
CA PHE A 172 -6.60 -11.21 -21.30
C PHE A 172 -6.78 -12.73 -21.35
N LYS A 173 -7.12 -13.36 -20.23
CA LYS A 173 -7.35 -14.81 -20.16
C LYS A 173 -8.83 -15.15 -20.31
N ASP A 174 -9.71 -14.41 -19.63
CA ASP A 174 -11.15 -14.56 -19.85
C ASP A 174 -11.64 -13.84 -21.11
N LYS A 175 -10.83 -12.91 -21.64
CA LYS A 175 -11.12 -12.20 -22.89
C LYS A 175 -12.47 -11.49 -22.85
N VAL A 176 -12.80 -10.90 -21.70
CA VAL A 176 -14.08 -10.22 -21.46
C VAL A 176 -14.33 -9.06 -22.44
N LEU A 177 -13.26 -8.51 -23.02
CA LEU A 177 -13.33 -7.44 -24.02
C LEU A 177 -13.51 -7.98 -25.45
N ASP A 178 -13.21 -9.26 -25.72
CA ASP A 178 -13.39 -9.86 -27.03
C ASP A 178 -14.86 -10.21 -27.24
N VAL A 179 -15.53 -9.46 -28.13
CA VAL A 179 -16.96 -9.60 -28.43
C VAL A 179 -17.31 -11.03 -28.86
N ASN A 180 -16.49 -11.64 -29.72
CA ASN A 180 -16.77 -12.96 -30.27
C ASN A 180 -16.59 -14.06 -29.22
N ILE A 181 -15.57 -13.95 -28.38
CA ILE A 181 -15.28 -14.95 -27.36
C ILE A 181 -16.25 -14.82 -26.18
N SER A 182 -16.53 -13.60 -25.75
CA SER A 182 -17.47 -13.33 -24.66
C SER A 182 -18.89 -13.74 -25.02
N ALA A 183 -19.31 -13.57 -26.29
CA ALA A 183 -20.58 -14.08 -26.79
C ALA A 183 -20.73 -15.61 -26.65
N ASN A 184 -19.65 -16.37 -26.54
CA ASN A 184 -19.73 -17.83 -26.35
C ASN A 184 -19.71 -18.26 -24.87
N ARG A 185 -19.69 -17.31 -23.93
CA ARG A 185 -19.67 -17.56 -22.48
C ARG A 185 -21.01 -17.22 -21.82
N ASN A 186 -21.13 -17.63 -20.56
CA ASN A 186 -22.23 -17.18 -19.70
C ASN A 186 -22.01 -15.70 -19.34
N ILE A 187 -22.86 -14.81 -19.85
CA ILE A 187 -22.71 -13.36 -19.66
C ILE A 187 -23.06 -12.96 -18.22
N SER A 188 -24.07 -13.59 -17.61
CA SER A 188 -24.43 -13.34 -16.21
C SER A 188 -23.26 -13.61 -15.27
N ASP A 189 -22.54 -14.73 -15.47
CA ASP A 189 -21.37 -15.06 -14.66
C ASP A 189 -20.22 -14.05 -14.86
N LEU A 190 -20.03 -13.56 -16.09
CA LEU A 190 -19.03 -12.54 -16.39
C LEU A 190 -19.37 -11.19 -15.73
N ILE A 191 -20.64 -10.79 -15.75
CA ILE A 191 -21.12 -9.58 -15.08
C ILE A 191 -20.94 -9.70 -13.56
N GLU A 192 -21.33 -10.83 -12.96
CA GLU A 192 -21.16 -11.05 -11.52
C GLU A 192 -19.67 -11.01 -11.12
N LYS A 193 -18.82 -11.68 -11.90
CA LYS A 193 -17.37 -11.68 -11.68
C LYS A 193 -16.76 -10.28 -11.80
N THR A 194 -17.19 -9.51 -12.80
CA THR A 194 -16.73 -8.13 -13.03
C THR A 194 -17.16 -7.22 -11.87
N ASN A 195 -18.42 -7.30 -11.45
CA ASN A 195 -18.97 -6.52 -10.33
C ASN A 195 -18.28 -6.83 -9.00
N SER A 196 -18.09 -8.12 -8.70
CA SER A 196 -17.40 -8.57 -7.48
C SER A 196 -15.96 -8.06 -7.44
N LEU A 197 -15.26 -8.17 -8.57
CA LEU A 197 -13.89 -7.67 -8.69
C LEU A 197 -13.83 -6.14 -8.59
N HIS A 198 -14.73 -5.42 -9.27
CA HIS A 198 -14.82 -3.96 -9.20
C HIS A 198 -14.99 -3.48 -7.77
N LYS A 199 -15.97 -4.02 -7.04
CA LYS A 199 -16.24 -3.63 -5.66
C LYS A 199 -15.02 -3.82 -4.78
N LYS A 200 -14.38 -4.99 -4.86
CA LYS A 200 -13.19 -5.31 -4.07
C LYS A 200 -12.03 -4.36 -4.38
N THR A 201 -11.71 -4.21 -5.65
CA THR A 201 -10.59 -3.38 -6.09
C THR A 201 -10.83 -1.91 -5.79
N TYR A 202 -12.08 -1.42 -5.91
CA TYR A 202 -12.42 -0.04 -5.60
C TYR A 202 -12.11 0.32 -4.15
N ASP A 203 -12.54 -0.52 -3.20
CA ASP A 203 -12.34 -0.27 -1.78
C ASP A 203 -10.85 -0.22 -1.41
N ASP A 204 -10.05 -1.15 -1.93
CA ASP A 204 -8.62 -1.21 -1.63
C ASP A 204 -7.83 -0.11 -2.33
N LEU A 205 -8.23 0.24 -3.55
CA LEU A 205 -7.63 1.33 -4.32
C LEU A 205 -7.94 2.70 -3.72
N LEU A 206 -9.15 2.91 -3.21
CA LEU A 206 -9.52 4.13 -2.49
C LEU A 206 -8.68 4.27 -1.21
N LYS A 207 -8.54 3.20 -0.42
CA LYS A 207 -7.68 3.21 0.77
C LYS A 207 -6.23 3.50 0.41
N PHE A 208 -5.71 2.84 -0.62
CA PHE A 208 -4.33 3.02 -1.08
C PHE A 208 -4.10 4.46 -1.54
N TYR A 209 -5.02 5.02 -2.33
CA TYR A 209 -4.93 6.40 -2.79
C TYR A 209 -4.97 7.40 -1.63
N ASN A 210 -5.82 7.18 -0.62
CA ASN A 210 -5.82 7.99 0.59
C ASN A 210 -4.49 7.91 1.35
N ARG A 211 -3.85 6.73 1.40
CA ARG A 211 -2.49 6.60 1.97
C ARG A 211 -1.44 7.37 1.19
N LEU A 212 -1.50 7.36 -0.14
CA LEU A 212 -0.60 8.19 -0.95
C LEU A 212 -0.80 9.68 -0.66
N ILE A 213 -2.04 10.12 -0.44
CA ILE A 213 -2.33 11.50 -0.05
C ILE A 213 -1.74 11.81 1.34
N ASP A 214 -1.89 10.89 2.31
CA ASP A 214 -1.28 11.03 3.64
C ASP A 214 0.26 11.19 3.52
N TYR A 215 0.92 10.36 2.71
CA TYR A 215 2.36 10.45 2.47
C TYR A 215 2.74 11.75 1.77
N LYS A 216 2.00 12.16 0.73
CA LYS A 216 2.20 13.43 0.02
C LYS A 216 2.15 14.63 0.98
N ASN A 217 1.24 14.60 1.95
CA ASN A 217 1.06 15.67 2.93
C ASN A 217 2.01 15.56 4.14
N PHE A 218 2.92 14.59 4.15
CA PHE A 218 3.99 14.55 5.13
C PHE A 218 4.91 15.76 4.93
N ASN A 219 4.76 16.74 5.82
CA ASN A 219 5.64 17.89 5.91
C ASN A 219 6.80 17.55 6.85
N TYR A 220 8.00 17.57 6.31
CA TYR A 220 9.27 17.48 7.02
C TYR A 220 9.76 18.86 7.46
#